data_AF-A0A3D5HSE9-F1
#
_entry.id   AF-A0A3D5HSE9-F1
#
_cell.length_a   1.000
_cell.length_b   1.000
_cell.length_c   1.000
_cell.angle_alpha   90.00
_cell.angle_beta   90.00
_cell.angle_gamma   90.00
#
_symmetry.space_group_name_H-M   'P 1'
#
loop_
_entity.id
_entity.type
_entity.pdbx_description
1 polymer ?
#
loop_
_entity_poly.entity_id
_entity_poly.type
_entity_poly.pdbx_seq_one_letter_code
_entity_poly.pdbx_strand_id
1 'polypeptide(L)'
;MITAQNEKKTTYAAPFEGEIKIDGILDDEAWFMAPTTTGFTEFEPEPNTTPSQQTEVKIIYNDQGIYFGALMHDTRANKILKELSVRDKKNNTDWFGVLIDTYRDGLNGFAFTVTAAGVQQDIKFAGGDEDENWDAVWQSEVLIHERGWNAELFIPYSAIRFPNTDIQHWNLQLAREIRREREQSFWNPLDPNFEGFVNQAGHLEGIKNIESPVRLSITPYITGYIQNNKDNGVSETGTSYNAGMDLKYGINDAFTLDMTLVPDFGQVQTDNQVLNLSPFEVFFDENRQFFTEGLELFDRGRLFYTRRVGGRPINFRDAQKSLVDGEKIIENPTRVQLYNASKISGRTSSGTGIGFFNGVSSETNAIIESLSGEKRQVQTSPLTNYNVLTIDQNLPNNSRVSIMNTNVLRRGSTYDANTIGAFIDLNNKSQAYRFSGSFMRSEQYFSKIENNSGHKYSAQVA
;
A
#
# COMPACT_ATOMS: atom_id res chain seq x y z
N MET A 1 -37.22 -13.34 -13.51
CA MET A 1 -36.50 -13.12 -14.78
C MET A 1 -35.04 -12.95 -14.41
N ILE A 2 -34.18 -13.80 -14.95
CA ILE A 2 -32.72 -13.69 -14.79
C ILE A 2 -32.32 -12.55 -15.73
N THR A 3 -32.06 -11.37 -15.19
CA THR A 3 -31.52 -10.24 -15.97
C THR A 3 -30.18 -10.68 -16.52
N ALA A 4 -30.06 -10.71 -17.85
CA ALA A 4 -28.80 -10.98 -18.52
C ALA A 4 -27.78 -9.94 -18.05
N GLN A 5 -26.64 -10.40 -17.55
CA GLN A 5 -25.48 -9.55 -17.34
C GLN A 5 -25.14 -8.94 -18.70
N ASN A 6 -25.31 -7.62 -18.86
CA ASN A 6 -24.99 -6.94 -20.12
C ASN A 6 -23.54 -7.29 -20.50
N GLU A 7 -23.34 -7.74 -21.73
CA GLU A 7 -22.02 -8.09 -22.24
C GLU A 7 -21.13 -6.83 -22.19
N LYS A 8 -19.96 -6.95 -21.56
CA LYS A 8 -19.03 -5.83 -21.38
C LYS A 8 -18.53 -5.34 -22.74
N LYS A 9 -18.57 -4.02 -22.96
CA LYS A 9 -18.03 -3.41 -24.19
C LYS A 9 -16.52 -3.64 -24.28
N THR A 10 -16.00 -3.72 -25.50
CA THR A 10 -14.58 -3.86 -25.80
C THR A 10 -14.12 -2.75 -26.73
N THR A 11 -12.97 -2.15 -26.46
CA THR A 11 -12.28 -1.19 -27.34
C THR A 11 -10.80 -1.54 -27.48
N TYR A 12 -10.10 -0.86 -28.39
CA TYR A 12 -8.72 -1.18 -28.75
C TYR A 12 -7.82 0.05 -28.69
N ALA A 13 -6.64 -0.10 -28.11
CA ALA A 13 -5.56 0.87 -28.25
C ALA A 13 -4.74 0.59 -29.52
N ALA A 14 -4.36 1.63 -30.25
CA ALA A 14 -3.48 1.50 -31.42
C ALA A 14 -2.02 1.79 -31.04
N PRO A 15 -1.05 0.98 -31.50
CA PRO A 15 0.36 1.30 -31.32
C PRO A 15 0.74 2.49 -32.20
N PHE A 16 1.68 3.31 -31.73
CA PHE A 16 2.33 4.34 -32.53
C PHE A 16 3.82 4.43 -32.19
N GLU A 17 4.60 5.03 -33.09
CA GLU A 17 6.02 5.35 -32.88
C GLU A 17 6.19 6.87 -32.87
N GLY A 18 6.98 7.40 -31.92
CA GLY A 18 7.26 8.82 -31.77
C GLY A 18 6.75 9.41 -30.45
N GLU A 19 6.66 10.74 -30.41
CA GLU A 19 6.14 11.51 -29.29
C GLU A 19 4.86 12.23 -29.70
N ILE A 20 3.88 12.26 -28.79
CA ILE A 20 2.65 13.06 -28.93
C ILE A 20 2.80 14.27 -28.04
N LYS A 21 2.52 15.45 -28.59
CA LYS A 21 2.55 16.67 -27.81
C LYS A 21 1.22 16.81 -27.09
N ILE A 22 1.24 16.70 -25.76
CA ILE A 22 0.05 16.92 -24.94
C ILE A 22 -0.23 18.43 -24.91
N ASP A 23 -1.14 18.90 -25.77
CA ASP A 23 -1.54 20.31 -25.87
C ASP A 23 -3.06 20.53 -26.02
N GLY A 24 -3.84 19.44 -25.98
CA GLY A 24 -5.30 19.45 -26.10
C GLY A 24 -5.80 19.51 -27.55
N ILE A 25 -4.90 19.48 -28.54
CA ILE A 25 -5.23 19.46 -29.96
C ILE A 25 -5.01 18.05 -30.52
N LEU A 26 -6.08 17.42 -30.99
CA LEU A 26 -6.02 16.05 -31.52
C LEU A 26 -5.71 16.06 -33.04
N ASP A 27 -4.58 16.66 -33.42
CA ASP A 27 -4.14 16.80 -34.82
C ASP A 27 -2.86 16.03 -35.20
N ASP A 28 -2.24 15.33 -34.25
CA ASP A 28 -1.17 14.37 -34.54
C ASP A 28 -1.64 13.19 -35.40
N GLU A 29 -0.76 12.69 -36.29
CA GLU A 29 -1.06 11.60 -37.24
C GLU A 29 -1.58 10.33 -36.53
N ALA A 30 -1.01 10.01 -35.36
CA ALA A 30 -1.37 8.83 -34.57
C ALA A 30 -2.85 8.82 -34.17
N TRP A 31 -3.45 9.98 -33.90
CA TRP A 31 -4.86 10.07 -33.53
C TRP A 31 -5.77 9.65 -34.68
N PHE A 32 -5.42 9.94 -35.93
CA PHE A 32 -6.24 9.56 -37.08
C PHE A 32 -6.24 8.05 -37.34
N MET A 33 -5.16 7.37 -36.97
CA MET A 33 -5.01 5.91 -37.15
C MET A 33 -5.69 5.10 -36.03
N ALA A 34 -5.95 5.71 -34.87
CA ALA A 34 -6.56 5.06 -33.73
C ALA A 34 -8.07 4.80 -33.93
N PRO A 35 -8.59 3.60 -33.58
CA PRO A 35 -10.02 3.35 -33.51
C PRO A 35 -10.72 4.35 -32.58
N THR A 36 -11.90 4.82 -33.00
CA THR A 36 -12.69 5.74 -32.18
C THR A 36 -13.63 4.95 -31.27
N THR A 37 -13.47 5.13 -29.96
CA THR A 37 -14.36 4.61 -28.92
C THR A 37 -15.56 5.56 -28.78
N THR A 38 -16.77 5.06 -29.01
CA THR A 38 -18.02 5.83 -28.90
C THR A 38 -19.08 5.04 -28.14
N GLY A 39 -20.32 5.54 -28.11
CA GLY A 39 -21.48 4.82 -27.57
C GLY A 39 -21.54 4.86 -26.04
N PHE A 40 -21.25 6.00 -25.44
CA PHE A 40 -21.47 6.24 -24.02
C PHE A 40 -22.95 6.07 -23.65
N THR A 41 -23.21 5.69 -22.41
CA THR A 41 -24.53 5.44 -21.85
C THR A 41 -24.73 6.31 -20.62
N GLU A 42 -25.88 6.98 -20.54
CA GLU A 42 -26.21 7.84 -19.41
C GLU A 42 -26.41 7.00 -18.15
N PHE A 43 -25.95 7.53 -17.02
CA PHE A 43 -26.12 6.97 -15.68
C PHE A 43 -26.92 7.92 -14.79
N GLU A 44 -26.60 9.20 -14.82
CA GLU A 44 -27.44 10.26 -14.22
C GLU A 44 -27.87 11.23 -15.32
N PRO A 45 -29.11 11.77 -15.28
CA PRO A 45 -30.15 11.50 -14.30
C PRO A 45 -30.96 10.22 -14.56
N GLU A 46 -30.98 9.70 -15.79
CA GLU A 46 -31.77 8.53 -16.16
C GLU A 46 -30.85 7.37 -16.63
N PRO A 47 -30.60 6.36 -15.78
CA PRO A 47 -29.72 5.26 -16.14
C PRO A 47 -30.17 4.51 -17.40
N ASN A 48 -29.21 4.13 -18.24
CA ASN A 48 -29.38 3.37 -19.48
C ASN A 48 -30.05 4.12 -20.65
N THR A 49 -30.04 5.45 -20.64
CA THR A 49 -30.46 6.27 -21.78
C THR A 49 -29.25 6.75 -22.62
N THR A 50 -29.53 7.50 -23.69
CA THR A 50 -28.48 8.09 -24.55
C THR A 50 -28.07 9.45 -23.97
N PRO A 51 -26.77 9.69 -23.71
CA PRO A 51 -26.29 10.99 -23.21
C PRO A 51 -26.71 12.16 -24.10
N SER A 52 -26.92 13.34 -23.51
CA SER A 52 -27.38 14.52 -24.25
C SER A 52 -26.34 15.07 -25.22
N GLN A 53 -25.05 14.79 -24.97
CA GLN A 53 -23.94 15.16 -25.85
C GLN A 53 -23.06 13.95 -26.16
N GLN A 54 -22.53 13.90 -27.38
CA GLN A 54 -21.64 12.82 -27.81
C GLN A 54 -20.22 12.97 -27.24
N THR A 55 -19.59 11.84 -26.99
CA THR A 55 -18.19 11.73 -26.56
C THR A 55 -17.49 10.69 -27.43
N GLU A 56 -16.32 11.03 -27.93
CA GLU A 56 -15.46 10.17 -28.71
C GLU A 56 -14.10 10.08 -28.03
N VAL A 57 -13.53 8.89 -27.91
CA VAL A 57 -12.22 8.70 -27.28
C VAL A 57 -11.34 7.83 -28.16
N LYS A 58 -10.14 8.32 -28.44
CA LYS A 58 -9.08 7.58 -29.13
C LYS A 58 -8.03 7.18 -28.13
N ILE A 59 -7.52 5.96 -28.27
CA ILE A 59 -6.55 5.38 -27.35
C ILE A 59 -5.35 4.93 -28.17
N ILE A 60 -4.18 5.44 -27.83
CA ILE A 60 -2.92 5.06 -28.46
C ILE A 60 -1.88 4.74 -27.38
N TYR A 61 -0.85 4.00 -27.73
CA TYR A 61 0.24 3.68 -26.80
C TYR A 61 1.57 3.53 -27.53
N ASN A 62 2.64 3.81 -26.81
CA ASN A 62 4.01 3.50 -27.21
C ASN A 62 4.74 2.79 -26.05
N ASP A 63 6.06 2.73 -26.10
CA ASP A 63 6.90 2.14 -25.06
C ASP A 63 6.96 2.96 -23.76
N GLN A 64 6.55 4.23 -23.78
CA GLN A 64 6.60 5.14 -22.62
C GLN A 64 5.30 5.13 -21.81
N GLY A 65 4.16 4.95 -22.47
CA GLY A 65 2.86 4.96 -21.80
C GLY A 65 1.67 4.87 -22.74
N ILE A 66 0.50 5.09 -22.13
CA ILE A 66 -0.79 5.09 -22.81
C ILE A 66 -1.37 6.51 -22.85
N TYR A 67 -2.02 6.82 -23.96
CA TYR A 67 -2.57 8.13 -24.25
C TYR A 67 -4.06 8.05 -24.53
N PHE A 68 -4.81 9.03 -24.04
CA PHE A 68 -6.23 9.18 -24.29
C PHE A 68 -6.51 10.54 -24.90
N GLY A 69 -7.05 10.55 -26.11
CA GLY A 69 -7.54 11.74 -26.79
C GLY A 69 -9.06 11.74 -26.78
N ALA A 70 -9.67 12.60 -25.97
CA ALA A 70 -11.11 12.67 -25.80
C ALA A 70 -11.69 13.91 -26.46
N LEU A 71 -12.64 13.73 -27.39
CA LEU A 71 -13.46 14.79 -27.96
C LEU A 71 -14.84 14.76 -27.29
N MET A 72 -15.15 15.81 -26.55
CA MET A 72 -16.40 15.94 -25.83
C MET A 72 -17.24 17.02 -26.48
N HIS A 73 -18.11 16.60 -27.39
CA HIS A 73 -18.99 17.51 -28.11
C HIS A 73 -19.91 18.24 -27.15
N ASP A 74 -20.19 19.51 -27.42
CA ASP A 74 -21.14 20.32 -26.67
C ASP A 74 -21.78 21.37 -27.57
N THR A 75 -23.07 21.22 -27.86
CA THR A 75 -23.82 22.19 -28.70
C THR A 75 -23.95 23.57 -28.05
N ARG A 76 -23.62 23.70 -26.75
CA ARG A 76 -23.61 24.95 -25.98
C ARG A 76 -22.25 25.14 -25.31
N ALA A 77 -21.17 25.12 -26.10
CA ALA A 77 -19.79 25.24 -25.61
C ALA A 77 -19.53 26.46 -24.70
N ASN A 78 -20.24 27.58 -24.91
CA ASN A 78 -20.16 28.76 -24.05
C ASN A 78 -20.76 28.56 -22.64
N LYS A 79 -21.45 27.45 -22.39
CA LYS A 79 -22.02 27.06 -21.09
C LYS A 79 -21.23 25.94 -20.40
N ILE A 80 -20.10 25.50 -20.97
CA ILE A 80 -19.22 24.54 -20.31
C ILE A 80 -18.71 25.19 -19.02
N LEU A 81 -18.98 24.52 -17.89
CA LEU A 81 -18.52 25.00 -16.59
C LEU A 81 -17.06 24.61 -16.41
N LYS A 82 -16.24 25.57 -15.97
CA LYS A 82 -14.77 25.48 -15.92
C LYS A 82 -14.18 26.22 -14.72
N GLU A 83 -14.89 26.19 -13.60
CA GLU A 83 -14.40 26.83 -12.38
C GLU A 83 -13.11 26.16 -11.90
N LEU A 84 -12.05 26.95 -11.71
CA LEU A 84 -10.78 26.46 -11.17
C LEU A 84 -10.95 26.02 -9.71
N SER A 85 -10.43 24.85 -9.39
CA SER A 85 -10.36 24.29 -8.04
C SER A 85 -8.91 23.94 -7.69
N VAL A 86 -8.67 23.67 -6.41
CA VAL A 86 -7.45 22.98 -5.99
C VAL A 86 -7.51 21.55 -6.54
N ARG A 87 -6.34 20.95 -6.81
CA ARG A 87 -6.21 19.51 -7.14
C ARG A 87 -7.08 18.66 -6.20
N ASP A 88 -7.68 17.62 -6.74
CA ASP A 88 -8.53 16.66 -6.02
C ASP A 88 -9.89 17.20 -5.52
N LYS A 89 -10.33 18.36 -6.01
CA LYS A 89 -11.68 18.89 -5.76
C LYS A 89 -12.47 19.11 -7.05
N LYS A 90 -13.59 18.41 -7.20
CA LYS A 90 -14.57 18.64 -8.26
C LYS A 90 -15.54 19.76 -7.84
N ASN A 91 -15.27 21.00 -8.25
CA ASN A 91 -16.18 22.14 -8.06
C ASN A 91 -17.25 22.18 -9.18
N ASN A 92 -17.88 23.34 -9.45
CA ASN A 92 -18.77 23.49 -10.60
C ASN A 92 -17.98 23.52 -11.91
N THR A 93 -17.55 22.34 -12.37
CA THR A 93 -16.84 22.14 -13.63
C THR A 93 -17.24 20.83 -14.28
N ASP A 94 -17.26 20.80 -15.60
CA ASP A 94 -17.32 19.55 -16.37
C ASP A 94 -16.00 18.77 -16.16
N TRP A 95 -16.04 17.45 -16.28
CA TRP A 95 -14.84 16.60 -16.18
C TRP A 95 -14.93 15.34 -17.05
N PHE A 96 -13.75 14.81 -17.38
CA PHE A 96 -13.54 13.54 -18.07
C PHE A 96 -12.63 12.65 -17.25
N GLY A 97 -13.00 11.37 -17.14
CA GLY A 97 -12.30 10.39 -16.33
C GLY A 97 -11.98 9.12 -17.10
N VAL A 98 -10.81 8.57 -16.82
CA VAL A 98 -10.33 7.28 -17.33
C VAL A 98 -10.03 6.39 -16.13
N LEU A 99 -10.65 5.22 -16.05
CA LEU A 99 -10.31 4.18 -15.08
C LEU A 99 -9.71 2.98 -15.81
N ILE A 100 -8.56 2.52 -15.31
CA ILE A 100 -7.83 1.37 -15.83
C ILE A 100 -7.63 0.35 -14.71
N ASP A 101 -8.09 -0.87 -14.93
CA ASP A 101 -7.74 -2.05 -14.13
C ASP A 101 -6.86 -2.97 -15.00
N THR A 102 -5.57 -2.92 -14.73
CA THR A 102 -4.53 -3.58 -15.53
C THR A 102 -4.40 -5.08 -15.28
N TYR A 103 -5.03 -5.61 -14.21
CA TYR A 103 -4.98 -7.04 -13.85
C TYR A 103 -6.31 -7.77 -14.11
N ARG A 104 -7.35 -7.02 -14.44
CA ARG A 104 -8.72 -7.52 -14.66
C ARG A 104 -9.30 -8.22 -13.44
N ASP A 105 -8.88 -7.85 -12.25
CA ASP A 105 -9.41 -8.45 -11.02
C ASP A 105 -10.72 -7.80 -10.56
N GLY A 106 -11.10 -6.65 -11.15
CA GLY A 106 -12.34 -5.95 -10.84
C GLY A 106 -12.37 -5.31 -9.45
N LEU A 107 -11.24 -5.27 -8.75
CA LEU A 107 -11.12 -4.75 -7.39
C LEU A 107 -10.06 -3.65 -7.28
N ASN A 108 -9.00 -3.75 -8.07
CA ASN A 108 -7.89 -2.81 -8.08
C ASN A 108 -7.88 -2.03 -9.40
N GLY A 109 -7.51 -0.76 -9.35
CA GLY A 109 -7.47 0.08 -10.55
C GLY A 109 -6.95 1.47 -10.26
N PHE A 110 -6.78 2.25 -11.31
CA PHE A 110 -6.31 3.63 -11.26
C PHE A 110 -7.28 4.49 -12.04
N ALA A 111 -7.81 5.55 -11.43
CA ALA A 111 -8.59 6.55 -12.12
C ALA A 111 -7.80 7.85 -12.27
N PHE A 112 -7.87 8.42 -13.47
CA PHE A 112 -7.27 9.69 -13.85
C PHE A 112 -8.38 10.59 -14.39
N THR A 113 -8.59 11.73 -13.76
CA THR A 113 -9.66 12.66 -14.11
C THR A 113 -9.06 14.03 -14.40
N VAL A 114 -9.55 14.67 -15.47
CA VAL A 114 -9.23 16.05 -15.81
C VAL A 114 -10.51 16.87 -15.93
N THR A 115 -10.53 18.05 -15.35
CA THR A 115 -11.66 18.98 -15.47
C THR A 115 -11.55 19.82 -16.74
N ALA A 116 -12.65 20.41 -17.20
CA ALA A 116 -12.62 21.37 -18.31
C ALA A 116 -11.77 22.63 -18.03
N ALA A 117 -11.34 22.83 -16.77
CA ALA A 117 -10.40 23.86 -16.37
C ALA A 117 -8.93 23.39 -16.35
N GLY A 118 -8.66 22.13 -16.68
CA GLY A 118 -7.33 21.51 -16.68
C GLY A 118 -6.85 21.04 -15.31
N VAL A 119 -7.74 20.92 -14.32
CA VAL A 119 -7.38 20.42 -12.98
C VAL A 119 -7.36 18.89 -13.01
N GLN A 120 -6.23 18.31 -12.59
CA GLN A 120 -6.03 16.87 -12.46
C GLN A 120 -6.57 16.34 -11.12
N GLN A 121 -7.04 15.10 -11.13
CA GLN A 121 -7.34 14.29 -9.96
C GLN A 121 -7.00 12.83 -10.28
N ASP A 122 -6.47 12.12 -9.30
CA ASP A 122 -6.15 10.71 -9.41
C ASP A 122 -6.58 9.94 -8.17
N ILE A 123 -7.01 8.70 -8.38
CA ILE A 123 -7.55 7.83 -7.33
C ILE A 123 -7.03 6.42 -7.59
N LYS A 124 -6.58 5.75 -6.52
CA LYS A 124 -6.24 4.34 -6.56
C LYS A 124 -7.31 3.51 -5.88
N PHE A 125 -7.81 2.49 -6.58
CA PHE A 125 -8.71 1.49 -6.01
C PHE A 125 -7.90 0.31 -5.49
N ALA A 126 -8.14 -0.09 -4.25
CA ALA A 126 -7.49 -1.24 -3.62
C ALA A 126 -8.49 -2.08 -2.85
N GLY A 127 -8.80 -3.28 -3.34
CA GLY A 127 -9.73 -4.19 -2.66
C GLY A 127 -11.16 -3.67 -2.54
N GLY A 128 -11.57 -2.73 -3.39
CA GLY A 128 -12.88 -2.06 -3.34
C GLY A 128 -12.90 -0.72 -2.62
N ASP A 129 -11.83 -0.35 -1.89
CA ASP A 129 -11.70 0.97 -1.26
C ASP A 129 -11.00 1.98 -2.19
N GLU A 130 -11.35 3.25 -2.05
CA GLU A 130 -10.75 4.38 -2.78
C GLU A 130 -9.68 5.08 -1.94
N ASP A 131 -8.47 5.20 -2.47
CA ASP A 131 -7.39 6.03 -1.93
C ASP A 131 -7.27 7.30 -2.77
N GLU A 132 -7.93 8.36 -2.30
CA GLU A 132 -7.88 9.71 -2.88
C GLU A 132 -6.58 10.46 -2.53
N ASN A 133 -5.72 9.93 -1.66
CA ASN A 133 -4.43 10.54 -1.33
C ASN A 133 -3.29 10.02 -2.22
N TRP A 134 -3.59 9.08 -3.13
CA TRP A 134 -2.61 8.55 -4.06
C TRP A 134 -2.33 9.57 -5.15
N ASP A 135 -1.12 10.15 -5.12
CA ASP A 135 -0.62 11.09 -6.12
C ASP A 135 0.23 10.40 -7.20
N ALA A 136 -0.28 10.36 -8.42
CA ALA A 136 0.41 9.93 -9.62
C ALA A 136 1.06 11.09 -10.37
N VAL A 137 2.13 10.78 -11.12
CA VAL A 137 2.77 11.72 -12.05
C VAL A 137 2.32 11.36 -13.47
N TRP A 138 1.47 12.22 -14.05
CA TRP A 138 0.89 12.06 -15.39
C TRP A 138 0.63 13.44 -16.02
N GLN A 139 0.47 13.49 -17.34
CA GLN A 139 0.28 14.76 -18.07
C GLN A 139 -1.14 14.85 -18.62
N SER A 140 -1.70 16.05 -18.65
CA SER A 140 -2.95 16.32 -19.34
C SER A 140 -3.04 17.75 -19.84
N GLU A 141 -3.69 17.95 -20.98
CA GLU A 141 -4.04 19.28 -21.47
C GLU A 141 -5.48 19.32 -22.00
N VAL A 142 -6.07 20.51 -21.92
CA VAL A 142 -7.48 20.74 -22.23
C VAL A 142 -7.65 21.93 -23.16
N LEU A 143 -8.44 21.74 -24.23
CA LEU A 143 -8.80 22.81 -25.16
C LEU A 143 -10.30 22.93 -25.31
N ILE A 144 -10.87 24.07 -24.92
CA ILE A 144 -12.27 24.40 -25.18
C ILE A 144 -12.39 25.10 -26.54
N HIS A 145 -13.34 24.66 -27.36
CA HIS A 145 -13.60 25.22 -28.69
C HIS A 145 -15.10 25.30 -28.99
N GLU A 146 -15.47 25.80 -30.17
CA GLU A 146 -16.87 26.07 -30.53
C GLU A 146 -17.79 24.83 -30.55
N ARG A 147 -17.21 23.63 -30.68
CA ARG A 147 -17.97 22.36 -30.77
C ARG A 147 -17.97 21.59 -29.46
N GLY A 148 -17.33 22.08 -28.41
CA GLY A 148 -17.16 21.35 -27.15
C GLY A 148 -15.79 21.59 -26.53
N TRP A 149 -15.18 20.53 -26.01
CA TRP A 149 -13.81 20.57 -25.52
C TRP A 149 -13.09 19.25 -25.74
N ASN A 150 -11.78 19.34 -25.84
CA ASN A 150 -10.88 18.21 -25.96
C ASN A 150 -10.09 18.05 -24.66
N ALA A 151 -9.74 16.80 -24.35
CA ALA A 151 -8.74 16.48 -23.36
C ALA A 151 -7.73 15.50 -23.94
N GLU A 152 -6.45 15.77 -23.72
CA GLU A 152 -5.37 14.82 -23.93
C GLU A 152 -4.82 14.39 -22.57
N LEU A 153 -4.63 13.09 -22.39
CA LEU A 153 -4.03 12.52 -21.19
C LEU A 153 -2.89 11.60 -21.61
N PHE A 154 -1.74 11.73 -20.96
CA PHE A 154 -0.63 10.79 -21.05
C PHE A 154 -0.35 10.19 -19.67
N ILE A 155 -0.52 8.87 -19.59
CA ILE A 155 -0.29 8.08 -18.37
C ILE A 155 0.99 7.25 -18.61
N PRO A 156 2.12 7.63 -18.00
CA PRO A 156 3.36 6.88 -18.16
C PRO A 156 3.25 5.52 -17.47
N TYR A 157 3.94 4.51 -18.00
CA TYR A 157 3.97 3.18 -17.39
C TYR A 157 4.58 3.17 -15.99
N SER A 158 5.35 4.19 -15.60
CA SER A 158 5.82 4.37 -14.23
C SER A 158 4.73 4.76 -13.23
N ALA A 159 3.61 5.34 -13.70
CA ALA A 159 2.49 5.74 -12.86
C ALA A 159 1.56 4.58 -12.51
N ILE A 160 1.50 3.54 -13.34
CA ILE A 160 0.58 2.40 -13.16
C ILE A 160 1.33 1.08 -13.08
N ARG A 161 0.77 0.10 -12.37
CA ARG A 161 1.33 -1.26 -12.33
C ARG A 161 0.58 -2.11 -13.34
N PHE A 162 1.25 -2.98 -14.09
CA PHE A 162 0.62 -3.93 -15.02
C PHE A 162 1.47 -5.20 -15.18
N PRO A 163 0.84 -6.34 -15.56
CA PRO A 163 1.52 -7.62 -15.67
C PRO A 163 2.66 -7.58 -16.69
N ASN A 164 3.81 -8.21 -16.37
CA ASN A 164 4.90 -8.37 -17.33
C ASN A 164 4.59 -9.50 -18.35
N THR A 165 3.67 -9.23 -19.29
CA THR A 165 3.24 -10.17 -20.34
C THR A 165 3.24 -9.50 -21.72
N ASP A 166 3.55 -10.27 -22.77
CA ASP A 166 3.65 -9.75 -24.15
C ASP A 166 2.36 -9.11 -24.65
N ILE A 167 1.21 -9.66 -24.23
CA ILE A 167 -0.12 -9.14 -24.55
C ILE A 167 -0.75 -8.67 -23.25
N GLN A 168 -1.28 -7.44 -23.27
CA GLN A 168 -1.95 -6.82 -22.14
C GLN A 168 -3.45 -6.88 -22.36
N HIS A 169 -4.15 -7.38 -21.34
CA HIS A 169 -5.61 -7.36 -21.29
C HIS A 169 -6.01 -6.52 -20.09
N TRP A 170 -6.56 -5.33 -20.32
CA TRP A 170 -6.97 -4.43 -19.24
C TRP A 170 -8.49 -4.27 -19.23
N ASN A 171 -9.03 -3.91 -18.07
CA ASN A 171 -10.38 -3.38 -17.98
C ASN A 171 -10.32 -1.85 -18.07
N LEU A 172 -11.28 -1.25 -18.77
CA LEU A 172 -11.35 0.20 -19.00
C LEU A 172 -12.77 0.71 -18.73
N GLN A 173 -12.84 1.83 -18.03
CA GLN A 173 -14.04 2.65 -17.97
C GLN A 173 -13.70 4.09 -18.33
N LEU A 174 -14.56 4.70 -19.14
CA LEU A 174 -14.45 6.12 -19.50
C LEU A 174 -15.69 6.80 -18.97
N ALA A 175 -15.53 7.99 -18.39
CA ALA A 175 -16.59 8.70 -17.73
C ALA A 175 -16.56 10.18 -18.14
N ARG A 176 -17.75 10.78 -18.26
CA ARG A 176 -17.92 12.20 -18.50
C ARG A 176 -19.03 12.74 -17.62
N GLU A 177 -18.79 13.88 -16.98
CA GLU A 177 -19.83 14.70 -16.36
C GLU A 177 -20.04 16.00 -17.14
N ILE A 178 -21.30 16.30 -17.42
CA ILE A 178 -21.76 17.61 -17.89
C ILE A 178 -22.42 18.30 -16.71
N ARG A 179 -21.66 19.16 -16.04
CA ARG A 179 -22.03 19.65 -14.70
C ARG A 179 -23.32 20.47 -14.73
N ARG A 180 -23.53 21.26 -15.79
CA ARG A 180 -24.70 22.14 -15.93
C ARG A 180 -26.02 21.36 -16.04
N GLU A 181 -25.99 20.14 -16.56
CA GLU A 181 -27.16 19.28 -16.71
C GLU A 181 -27.27 18.25 -15.57
N ARG A 182 -26.25 18.16 -14.69
CA ARG A 182 -26.09 17.07 -13.71
C ARG A 182 -26.17 15.70 -14.40
N GLU A 183 -25.54 15.62 -15.56
CA GLU A 183 -25.53 14.42 -16.39
C GLU A 183 -24.19 13.73 -16.24
N GLN A 184 -24.21 12.45 -15.91
CA GLN A 184 -23.04 11.58 -15.92
C GLN A 184 -23.25 10.45 -16.89
N SER A 185 -22.23 10.17 -17.71
CA SER A 185 -22.26 9.11 -18.70
C SER A 185 -20.98 8.28 -18.65
N PHE A 186 -21.12 6.99 -18.92
CA PHE A 186 -20.04 6.01 -18.89
C PHE A 186 -19.95 5.26 -20.22
N TRP A 187 -18.75 4.89 -20.64
CA TRP A 187 -18.59 4.10 -21.85
C TRP A 187 -19.20 2.71 -21.69
N ASN A 188 -18.76 1.92 -20.71
CA ASN A 188 -19.46 0.69 -20.36
C ASN A 188 -20.61 1.01 -19.40
N PRO A 189 -21.86 0.59 -19.67
CA PRO A 189 -23.00 0.91 -18.80
C PRO A 189 -22.80 0.41 -17.37
N LEU A 190 -23.19 1.21 -16.39
CA LEU A 190 -23.20 0.84 -14.98
C LEU A 190 -24.60 0.43 -14.54
N ASP A 191 -24.71 -0.66 -13.78
CA ASP A 191 -25.93 -1.05 -13.10
C ASP A 191 -25.91 -0.50 -11.66
N PRO A 192 -26.82 0.43 -11.29
CA PRO A 192 -26.88 0.97 -9.94
C PRO A 192 -27.27 -0.07 -8.88
N ASN A 193 -27.77 -1.24 -9.28
CA ASN A 193 -28.10 -2.34 -8.36
C ASN A 193 -26.90 -3.24 -8.05
N PHE A 194 -25.74 -3.03 -8.68
CA PHE A 194 -24.53 -3.81 -8.47
C PHE A 194 -23.47 -2.99 -7.74
N GLU A 195 -22.93 -3.54 -6.66
CA GLU A 195 -21.91 -2.86 -5.85
C GLU A 195 -20.53 -2.94 -6.53
N GLY A 196 -19.79 -1.83 -6.48
CA GLY A 196 -18.46 -1.70 -7.05
C GLY A 196 -18.44 -1.01 -8.42
N PHE A 197 -17.41 -0.21 -8.65
CA PHE A 197 -17.22 0.55 -9.88
C PHE A 197 -16.24 -0.15 -10.84
N VAL A 198 -15.09 -0.60 -10.31
CA VAL A 198 -14.00 -1.25 -11.08
C VAL A 198 -14.47 -2.55 -11.76
N ASN A 199 -15.23 -3.38 -11.04
CA ASN A 199 -15.76 -4.66 -11.53
C ASN A 199 -16.74 -4.51 -12.71
N GLN A 200 -17.33 -3.31 -12.91
CA GLN A 200 -18.25 -3.01 -14.00
C GLN A 200 -17.57 -2.37 -15.22
N ALA A 201 -16.24 -2.19 -15.21
CA ALA A 201 -15.50 -1.68 -16.36
C ALA A 201 -15.55 -2.64 -17.57
N GLY A 202 -15.49 -2.08 -18.78
CA GLY A 202 -15.38 -2.81 -20.05
C GLY A 202 -13.97 -3.35 -20.28
N HIS A 203 -13.64 -3.75 -21.51
CA HIS A 203 -12.35 -4.32 -21.89
C HIS A 203 -11.56 -3.40 -22.83
N LEU A 204 -10.26 -3.25 -22.55
CA LEU A 204 -9.30 -2.59 -23.40
C LEU A 204 -8.26 -3.60 -23.88
N GLU A 205 -8.16 -3.71 -25.20
CA GLU A 205 -7.36 -4.70 -25.90
C GLU A 205 -6.39 -4.03 -26.89
N GLY A 206 -5.49 -4.81 -27.52
CA GLY A 206 -4.58 -4.32 -28.55
C GLY A 206 -3.22 -3.77 -28.06
N ILE A 207 -3.04 -3.69 -26.74
CA ILE A 207 -1.76 -3.33 -26.11
C ILE A 207 -0.85 -4.56 -26.09
N LYS A 208 0.35 -4.44 -26.64
CA LYS A 208 1.34 -5.52 -26.72
C LYS A 208 2.76 -4.98 -26.66
N ASN A 209 3.71 -5.83 -26.25
CA ASN A 209 5.15 -5.57 -26.24
C ASN A 209 5.53 -4.30 -25.44
N ILE A 210 4.89 -4.11 -24.28
CA ILE A 210 5.24 -3.04 -23.34
C ILE A 210 5.94 -3.63 -22.12
N GLU A 211 6.88 -2.90 -21.54
CA GLU A 211 7.66 -3.38 -20.40
C GLU A 211 7.20 -2.71 -19.11
N SER A 212 6.89 -3.53 -18.10
CA SER A 212 6.59 -3.03 -16.76
C SER A 212 7.87 -2.45 -16.15
N PRO A 213 7.87 -1.17 -15.71
CA PRO A 213 9.09 -0.53 -15.26
C PRO A 213 9.61 -1.16 -13.96
N VAL A 214 10.93 -1.20 -13.83
CA VAL A 214 11.59 -1.68 -12.62
C VAL A 214 11.25 -0.76 -11.45
N ARG A 215 10.50 -1.27 -10.47
CA ARG A 215 10.14 -0.53 -9.26
C ARG A 215 11.24 -0.69 -8.22
N LEU A 216 12.30 0.11 -8.33
CA LEU A 216 13.45 0.08 -7.41
C LEU A 216 13.71 1.46 -6.82
N SER A 217 13.69 1.58 -5.50
CA SER A 217 14.12 2.76 -4.76
C SER A 217 15.22 2.37 -3.78
N ILE A 218 16.31 3.12 -3.78
CA ILE A 218 17.45 2.93 -2.87
C ILE A 218 17.76 4.27 -2.21
N THR A 219 17.71 4.29 -0.89
CA THR A 219 17.86 5.52 -0.08
C THR A 219 18.97 5.30 0.96
N PRO A 220 20.25 5.56 0.62
CA PRO A 220 21.33 5.52 1.61
C PRO A 220 21.29 6.75 2.51
N TYR A 221 21.66 6.61 3.77
CA TYR A 221 21.74 7.72 4.72
C TYR A 221 22.90 7.56 5.71
N ILE A 222 23.34 8.71 6.25
CA ILE A 222 24.33 8.79 7.31
C ILE A 222 23.76 9.71 8.38
N THR A 223 23.73 9.27 9.64
CA THR A 223 23.32 10.07 10.79
C THR A 223 24.48 10.26 11.75
N GLY A 224 24.50 11.40 12.43
CA GLY A 224 25.50 11.74 13.43
C GLY A 224 24.83 12.42 14.63
N TYR A 225 25.13 11.95 15.83
CA TYR A 225 24.60 12.49 17.08
C TYR A 225 25.72 13.08 17.92
N ILE A 226 25.45 14.23 18.51
CA ILE A 226 26.27 14.82 19.57
C ILE A 226 25.38 14.90 20.80
N GLN A 227 25.64 14.06 21.79
CA GLN A 227 24.88 14.02 23.02
C GLN A 227 25.73 14.58 24.15
N ASN A 228 25.25 15.63 24.79
CA ASN A 228 25.89 16.23 25.95
C ASN A 228 25.11 15.84 27.20
N ASN A 229 25.62 14.88 27.96
CA ASN A 229 25.06 14.54 29.25
C ASN A 229 25.80 15.35 30.32
N LYS A 230 25.03 16.13 31.09
CA LYS A 230 25.53 16.81 32.29
C LYS A 230 24.98 16.07 33.50
N ASP A 231 25.85 15.41 34.23
CA ASP A 231 25.54 14.87 35.55
C ASP A 231 26.61 15.33 36.55
N ASN A 232 26.18 15.84 37.72
CA ASN A 232 27.04 16.40 38.77
C ASN A 232 28.16 17.38 38.31
N GLY A 233 27.89 18.21 37.30
CA GLY A 233 28.82 19.27 36.86
C GLY A 233 29.94 18.82 35.92
N VAL A 234 30.02 17.52 35.59
CA VAL A 234 30.88 16.99 34.53
C VAL A 234 30.06 16.90 33.24
N SER A 235 30.58 17.49 32.16
CA SER A 235 29.99 17.40 30.81
C SER A 235 30.71 16.30 30.05
N GLU A 236 30.00 15.24 29.71
CA GLU A 236 30.49 14.21 28.81
C GLU A 236 29.80 14.40 27.45
N THR A 237 30.60 14.71 26.43
CA THR A 237 30.12 14.87 25.05
C THR A 237 30.39 13.57 24.30
N GLY A 238 29.34 12.79 24.08
CA GLY A 238 29.37 11.61 23.24
C GLY A 238 29.08 11.96 21.79
N THR A 239 29.88 11.46 20.86
CA THR A 239 29.62 11.50 19.41
C THR A 239 29.33 10.10 18.91
N SER A 240 28.23 9.90 18.20
CA SER A 240 27.96 8.64 17.49
C SER A 240 27.64 8.90 16.03
N TYR A 241 27.97 7.95 15.17
CA TYR A 241 27.67 7.99 13.75
C TYR A 241 27.02 6.66 13.36
N ASN A 242 26.04 6.72 12.48
CA ASN A 242 25.41 5.55 11.89
C ASN A 242 25.31 5.73 10.38
N ALA A 243 25.39 4.63 9.63
CA ALA A 243 25.19 4.61 8.19
C ALA A 243 24.25 3.45 7.87
N GLY A 244 23.18 3.75 7.14
CA GLY A 244 22.14 2.81 6.80
C GLY A 244 21.67 2.98 5.37
N MET A 245 20.77 2.11 4.95
CA MET A 245 20.19 2.14 3.62
C MET A 245 18.82 1.51 3.63
N ASP A 246 17.86 2.20 3.00
CA ASP A 246 16.55 1.65 2.73
C ASP A 246 16.44 1.23 1.26
N LEU A 247 15.75 0.13 1.01
CA LEU A 247 15.54 -0.49 -0.28
C LEU A 247 14.06 -0.84 -0.42
N LYS A 248 13.44 -0.44 -1.52
CA LYS A 248 12.08 -0.85 -1.92
C LYS A 248 12.14 -1.39 -3.34
N TYR A 249 11.77 -2.65 -3.50
CA TYR A 249 11.85 -3.36 -4.77
C TYR A 249 10.55 -4.11 -5.07
N GLY A 250 9.87 -3.73 -6.16
CA GLY A 250 8.75 -4.51 -6.70
C GLY A 250 9.26 -5.76 -7.39
N ILE A 251 9.23 -6.91 -6.70
CA ILE A 251 9.66 -8.21 -7.24
C ILE A 251 8.83 -8.56 -8.47
N ASN A 252 7.53 -8.37 -8.36
CA ASN A 252 6.55 -8.44 -9.43
C ASN A 252 5.34 -7.62 -9.01
N ASP A 253 4.28 -7.67 -9.78
CA ASP A 253 3.08 -6.87 -9.57
C ASP A 253 2.33 -7.11 -8.27
N ALA A 254 2.35 -8.35 -7.80
CA ALA A 254 1.76 -8.71 -6.52
C ALA A 254 2.69 -8.36 -5.35
N PHE A 255 4.00 -8.59 -5.50
CA PHE A 255 4.94 -8.65 -4.38
C PHE A 255 5.95 -7.51 -4.36
N THR A 256 6.07 -6.88 -3.20
CA THR A 256 7.09 -5.87 -2.90
C THR A 256 8.02 -6.37 -1.81
N LEU A 257 9.32 -6.18 -2.01
CA LEU A 257 10.36 -6.30 -0.99
C LEU A 257 10.67 -4.90 -0.44
N ASP A 258 10.45 -4.71 0.84
CA ASP A 258 10.93 -3.54 1.57
C ASP A 258 12.02 -4.00 2.55
N MET A 259 13.15 -3.30 2.57
CA MET A 259 14.30 -3.65 3.40
C MET A 259 14.97 -2.40 3.94
N THR A 260 15.35 -2.44 5.21
CA THR A 260 16.17 -1.42 5.87
C THR A 260 17.41 -2.08 6.46
N LEU A 261 18.58 -1.49 6.19
CA LEU A 261 19.88 -1.90 6.71
C LEU A 261 20.34 -0.90 7.76
N VAL A 262 20.74 -1.43 8.91
CA VAL A 262 21.19 -0.67 10.08
C VAL A 262 20.26 0.52 10.39
N PRO A 263 18.93 0.28 10.55
CA PRO A 263 17.96 1.34 10.71
C PRO A 263 18.29 2.25 11.91
N ASP A 264 18.10 3.55 11.71
CA ASP A 264 18.14 4.52 12.79
C ASP A 264 16.72 4.87 13.27
N PHE A 265 16.30 4.25 14.37
CA PHE A 265 15.01 4.53 14.99
C PHE A 265 15.11 5.59 16.12
N GLY A 266 16.18 6.39 16.13
CA GLY A 266 16.43 7.43 17.12
C GLY A 266 15.45 8.61 17.07
N GLN A 267 14.79 8.83 15.93
CA GLN A 267 13.90 10.00 15.70
C GLN A 267 12.42 9.76 16.02
N VAL A 268 12.07 8.57 16.53
CA VAL A 268 10.68 8.18 16.74
C VAL A 268 10.15 8.76 18.06
N GLN A 269 8.93 9.31 18.05
CA GLN A 269 8.29 9.88 19.25
C GLN A 269 8.34 8.92 20.45
N THR A 270 8.62 9.48 21.63
CA THR A 270 8.56 8.76 22.91
C THR A 270 7.12 8.61 23.37
N ASP A 271 6.69 7.40 23.69
CA ASP A 271 5.36 7.18 24.24
C ASP A 271 5.27 7.57 25.70
N ASN A 272 4.06 7.96 26.10
CA ASN A 272 3.73 8.13 27.50
C ASN A 272 3.76 6.77 28.22
N GLN A 273 4.41 6.72 29.38
CA GLN A 273 4.41 5.51 30.20
C GLN A 273 3.00 5.25 30.75
N VAL A 274 2.37 4.16 30.33
CA VAL A 274 1.08 3.71 30.85
C VAL A 274 1.30 2.61 31.87
N LEU A 275 0.77 2.78 33.09
CA LEU A 275 0.77 1.74 34.12
C LEU A 275 -0.28 0.67 33.76
N ASN A 276 0.15 -0.40 33.12
CA ASN A 276 -0.71 -1.54 32.81
C ASN A 276 -0.75 -2.53 33.99
N LEU A 277 -1.92 -2.67 34.60
CA LEU A 277 -2.18 -3.60 35.71
C LEU A 277 -2.78 -4.94 35.22
N SER A 278 -2.99 -5.11 33.92
CA SER A 278 -3.54 -6.33 33.33
C SER A 278 -2.44 -7.33 32.94
N PRO A 279 -2.77 -8.63 32.80
CA PRO A 279 -1.82 -9.65 32.34
C PRO A 279 -1.59 -9.62 30.81
N PHE A 280 -2.29 -8.74 30.08
CA PHE A 280 -2.15 -8.60 28.63
C PHE A 280 -1.21 -7.45 28.30
N GLU A 281 -0.37 -7.60 27.29
CA GLU A 281 0.52 -6.53 26.84
C GLU A 281 -0.28 -5.39 26.18
N VAL A 282 0.14 -4.15 26.44
CA VAL A 282 -0.39 -2.96 25.77
C VAL A 282 0.35 -2.76 24.47
N PHE A 283 -0.40 -2.68 23.37
CA PHE A 283 0.12 -2.34 22.05
C PHE A 283 0.12 -0.82 21.91
N PHE A 284 1.29 -0.26 21.60
CA PHE A 284 1.42 1.16 21.24
C PHE A 284 1.49 1.29 19.72
N ASP A 285 1.05 2.43 19.20
CA ASP A 285 1.06 2.74 17.77
C ASP A 285 2.47 2.75 17.22
N GLU A 286 2.69 2.24 16.01
CA GLU A 286 4.00 2.24 15.39
C GLU A 286 4.24 3.55 14.62
N ASN A 287 5.43 4.13 14.80
CA ASN A 287 5.78 5.44 14.24
C ASN A 287 7.02 5.38 13.32
N ARG A 288 7.66 4.21 13.22
CA ARG A 288 8.77 3.98 12.29
C ARG A 288 8.21 3.74 10.90
N GLN A 289 8.56 4.58 9.93
CA GLN A 289 8.04 4.51 8.56
C GLN A 289 8.10 3.09 7.95
N PHE A 290 9.21 2.38 8.17
CA PHE A 290 9.36 0.99 7.72
C PHE A 290 8.24 0.05 8.22
N PHE A 291 7.75 0.27 9.44
CA PHE A 291 6.71 -0.52 10.09
C PHE A 291 5.33 0.17 10.06
N THR A 292 5.12 1.24 9.28
CA THR A 292 3.77 1.82 9.07
C THR A 292 3.20 1.46 7.71
N GLU A 293 4.05 1.23 6.71
CA GLU A 293 3.62 0.82 5.36
C GLU A 293 3.50 -0.71 5.24
N GLY A 294 2.58 -1.22 4.41
CA GLY A 294 2.58 -2.63 3.97
C GLY A 294 2.40 -3.65 5.10
N LEU A 295 1.70 -3.28 6.18
CA LEU A 295 1.45 -4.14 7.33
C LEU A 295 0.11 -4.87 7.32
N GLU A 296 -0.69 -4.70 6.28
CA GLU A 296 -2.08 -5.19 6.22
C GLU A 296 -2.17 -6.72 6.33
N LEU A 297 -1.14 -7.42 5.84
CA LEU A 297 -1.01 -8.87 5.96
C LEU A 297 -0.38 -9.31 7.29
N PHE A 298 0.22 -8.42 8.06
CA PHE A 298 0.87 -8.75 9.33
C PHE A 298 0.00 -8.40 10.55
N ASP A 299 -1.13 -7.73 10.35
CA ASP A 299 -2.12 -7.49 11.42
C ASP A 299 -3.23 -8.55 11.42
N ARG A 300 -2.91 -9.75 11.92
CA ARG A 300 -3.89 -10.82 12.16
C ARG A 300 -3.82 -11.29 13.62
N GLY A 301 -4.94 -11.18 14.32
CA GLY A 301 -5.06 -11.58 15.73
C GLY A 301 -4.12 -10.85 16.69
N ARG A 302 -3.54 -9.70 16.29
CA ARG A 302 -2.51 -8.97 17.04
C ARG A 302 -1.33 -9.85 17.48
N LEU A 303 -0.92 -10.79 16.62
CA LEU A 303 0.18 -11.71 16.93
C LEU A 303 1.55 -11.06 16.74
N PHE A 304 1.66 -10.06 15.87
CA PHE A 304 2.89 -9.35 15.61
C PHE A 304 2.88 -7.97 16.25
N TYR A 305 3.78 -7.75 17.20
CA TYR A 305 4.03 -6.44 17.79
C TYR A 305 5.37 -5.91 17.33
N THR A 306 5.35 -5.03 16.32
CA THR A 306 6.55 -4.50 15.62
C THR A 306 7.57 -3.87 16.56
N ARG A 307 7.11 -3.19 17.62
CA ARG A 307 7.97 -2.51 18.62
C ARG A 307 8.84 -3.46 19.45
N ARG A 308 8.59 -4.77 19.41
CA ARG A 308 9.53 -5.77 19.97
C ARG A 308 10.81 -5.89 19.14
N VAL A 309 10.76 -5.55 17.86
CA VAL A 309 11.90 -5.61 16.95
C VAL A 309 12.71 -4.32 17.09
N GLY A 310 13.96 -4.42 17.58
CA GLY A 310 14.79 -3.24 17.89
C GLY A 310 14.31 -2.47 19.13
N GLY A 311 13.49 -3.13 19.97
CA GLY A 311 12.98 -2.58 21.22
C GLY A 311 14.02 -2.64 22.35
N ARG A 312 13.54 -2.52 23.59
CA ARG A 312 14.39 -2.62 24.79
C ARG A 312 15.03 -4.01 24.92
N PRO A 313 16.30 -4.11 25.34
CA PRO A 313 16.93 -5.39 25.62
C PRO A 313 16.07 -6.27 26.55
N ILE A 314 15.87 -7.53 26.17
CA ILE A 314 14.97 -8.45 26.89
C ILE A 314 15.44 -8.72 28.33
N ASN A 315 16.76 -8.74 28.54
CA ASN A 315 17.41 -8.93 29.84
C ASN A 315 17.93 -7.59 30.39
N PHE A 316 17.34 -6.44 30.01
CA PHE A 316 17.81 -5.10 30.44
C PHE A 316 17.98 -4.99 31.97
N ARG A 317 17.07 -5.62 32.73
CA ARG A 317 17.09 -5.59 34.21
C ARG A 317 18.13 -6.52 34.81
N ASP A 318 18.66 -7.48 34.05
CA ASP A 318 19.63 -8.44 34.58
C ASP A 318 20.99 -7.78 34.82
N ALA A 319 21.33 -6.71 34.09
CA ALA A 319 22.46 -5.86 34.41
C ALA A 319 22.40 -5.37 35.88
N GLN A 320 21.26 -4.83 36.30
CA GLN A 320 21.05 -4.36 37.68
C GLN A 320 21.09 -5.51 38.69
N LYS A 321 20.47 -6.66 38.38
CA LYS A 321 20.46 -7.83 39.28
C LYS A 321 21.84 -8.47 39.43
N SER A 322 22.72 -8.29 38.45
CA SER A 322 24.05 -8.89 38.42
C SER A 322 25.11 -8.08 39.15
N LEU A 323 24.78 -6.88 39.66
CA LEU A 323 25.72 -6.04 40.39
C LEU A 323 26.14 -6.70 41.70
N VAL A 324 27.43 -6.62 42.01
CA VAL A 324 27.96 -6.91 43.35
C VAL A 324 28.34 -5.63 44.09
N ASP A 325 28.58 -5.72 45.39
CA ASP A 325 28.88 -4.55 46.23
C ASP A 325 30.05 -3.74 45.67
N GLY A 326 29.80 -2.44 45.47
CA GLY A 326 30.79 -1.50 44.94
C GLY A 326 30.81 -1.38 43.41
N GLU A 327 30.04 -2.16 42.67
CA GLU A 327 29.90 -1.99 41.22
C GLU A 327 28.84 -0.94 40.86
N LYS A 328 29.03 -0.29 39.71
CA LYS A 328 28.05 0.60 39.08
C LYS A 328 27.91 0.30 37.60
N ILE A 329 26.70 0.53 37.06
CA ILE A 329 26.45 0.48 35.62
C ILE A 329 26.95 1.79 35.00
N ILE A 330 27.85 1.70 34.03
CA ILE A 330 28.35 2.85 33.27
C ILE A 330 27.53 3.04 32.00
N GLU A 331 27.17 1.94 31.35
CA GLU A 331 26.40 1.96 30.11
C GLU A 331 25.41 0.80 30.11
N ASN A 332 24.16 1.06 29.75
CA ASN A 332 23.17 0.02 29.48
C ASN A 332 22.20 0.51 28.39
N PRO A 333 22.40 0.09 27.14
CA PRO A 333 21.59 0.57 26.02
C PRO A 333 20.10 0.30 26.25
N THR A 334 19.25 1.30 26.03
CA THR A 334 17.79 1.18 26.22
C THR A 334 17.06 0.62 24.99
N ARG A 335 17.77 0.48 23.86
CA ARG A 335 17.30 -0.10 22.60
C ARG A 335 18.37 -1.00 22.01
N VAL A 336 17.93 -2.03 21.29
CA VAL A 336 18.82 -2.95 20.55
C VAL A 336 18.96 -2.46 19.12
N GLN A 337 20.18 -2.41 18.60
CA GLN A 337 20.44 -2.07 17.20
C GLN A 337 19.97 -3.21 16.29
N LEU A 338 19.30 -2.90 15.18
CA LEU A 338 19.06 -3.88 14.12
C LEU A 338 20.20 -3.88 13.11
N TYR A 339 20.58 -5.06 12.63
CA TYR A 339 21.38 -5.20 11.42
C TYR A 339 20.50 -4.99 10.18
N ASN A 340 19.29 -5.54 10.20
CA ASN A 340 18.31 -5.36 9.15
C ASN A 340 16.87 -5.53 9.67
N ALA A 341 15.94 -5.03 8.87
CA ALA A 341 14.58 -5.55 8.81
C ALA A 341 14.17 -5.64 7.34
N SER A 342 13.45 -6.69 6.97
CA SER A 342 13.05 -6.98 5.60
C SER A 342 11.63 -7.56 5.61
N LYS A 343 10.79 -7.13 4.69
CA LYS A 343 9.45 -7.70 4.47
C LYS A 343 9.22 -7.91 2.99
N ILE A 344 8.64 -9.06 2.67
CA ILE A 344 8.10 -9.38 1.36
C ILE A 344 6.61 -9.54 1.54
N SER A 345 5.81 -8.71 0.88
CA SER A 345 4.35 -8.75 1.02
C SER A 345 3.66 -8.47 -0.30
N GLY A 346 2.53 -9.13 -0.50
CA GLY A 346 1.78 -9.01 -1.73
C GLY A 346 0.54 -9.88 -1.77
N ARG A 347 -0.33 -9.64 -2.76
CA ARG A 347 -1.51 -10.46 -3.03
C ARG A 347 -1.58 -10.82 -4.51
N THR A 348 -1.79 -12.09 -4.82
CA THR A 348 -1.97 -12.59 -6.18
C THR A 348 -3.35 -12.22 -6.73
N SER A 349 -3.51 -12.29 -8.05
CA SER A 349 -4.82 -12.14 -8.71
C SER A 349 -5.85 -13.20 -8.28
N SER A 350 -5.42 -14.37 -7.81
CA SER A 350 -6.28 -15.38 -7.20
C SER A 350 -6.72 -15.05 -5.77
N GLY A 351 -6.38 -13.86 -5.27
CA GLY A 351 -6.73 -13.40 -3.94
C GLY A 351 -5.87 -13.97 -2.81
N THR A 352 -4.76 -14.64 -3.12
CA THR A 352 -3.83 -15.20 -2.11
C THR A 352 -2.82 -14.13 -1.69
N GLY A 353 -2.96 -13.62 -0.47
CA GLY A 353 -2.02 -12.75 0.21
C GLY A 353 -0.91 -13.55 0.89
N ILE A 354 0.35 -13.18 0.66
CA ILE A 354 1.51 -13.74 1.36
C ILE A 354 2.32 -12.59 1.93
N GLY A 355 2.61 -12.66 3.23
CA GLY A 355 3.47 -11.73 3.93
C GLY A 355 4.58 -12.49 4.66
N PHE A 356 5.84 -12.13 4.43
CA PHE A 356 6.98 -12.62 5.16
C PHE A 356 7.78 -11.45 5.71
N PHE A 357 8.08 -11.43 7.00
CA PHE A 357 8.95 -10.44 7.62
C PHE A 357 10.11 -11.14 8.32
N ASN A 358 11.30 -10.58 8.19
CA ASN A 358 12.49 -10.97 8.91
C ASN A 358 13.19 -9.73 9.51
N GLY A 359 13.71 -9.85 10.72
CA GLY A 359 14.58 -8.82 11.29
C GLY A 359 15.65 -9.44 12.16
N VAL A 360 16.88 -8.94 12.07
CA VAL A 360 18.00 -9.41 12.89
C VAL A 360 18.52 -8.27 13.75
N SER A 361 18.57 -8.51 15.05
CA SER A 361 19.06 -7.55 16.03
C SER A 361 20.41 -7.97 16.60
N SER A 362 21.25 -6.98 16.89
CA SER A 362 22.59 -7.20 17.42
C SER A 362 22.55 -7.75 18.85
N GLU A 363 23.65 -8.39 19.24
CA GLU A 363 23.92 -8.60 20.65
C GLU A 363 24.13 -7.24 21.34
N THR A 364 23.62 -7.08 22.56
CA THR A 364 23.72 -5.85 23.34
C THR A 364 24.18 -6.18 24.75
N ASN A 365 25.16 -5.43 25.23
CA ASN A 365 25.78 -5.61 26.54
C ASN A 365 25.65 -4.33 27.37
N ALA A 366 25.44 -4.49 28.67
CA ALA A 366 25.69 -3.44 29.64
C ALA A 366 27.17 -3.49 30.06
N ILE A 367 27.74 -2.32 30.34
CA ILE A 367 29.09 -2.16 30.89
C ILE A 367 28.98 -1.83 32.38
N ILE A 368 29.59 -2.67 33.20
CA ILE A 368 29.65 -2.54 34.65
C ILE A 368 31.09 -2.26 35.04
N GLU A 369 31.30 -1.31 35.96
CA GLU A 369 32.61 -0.91 36.48
C GLU A 369 32.67 -1.18 37.99
N SER A 370 33.75 -1.80 38.44
CA SER A 370 34.04 -2.07 39.85
C SER A 370 34.68 -0.86 40.55
N LEU A 371 34.82 -0.92 41.88
CA LEU A 371 35.55 0.08 42.67
C LEU A 371 37.03 0.21 42.26
N SER A 372 37.64 -0.85 41.73
CA SER A 372 39.02 -0.84 41.22
C SER A 372 39.14 -0.26 39.81
N GLY A 373 38.01 0.07 39.15
CA GLY A 373 37.97 0.55 37.77
C GLY A 373 37.98 -0.55 36.71
N GLU A 374 37.91 -1.83 37.10
CA GLU A 374 37.78 -2.92 36.13
C GLU A 374 36.38 -2.93 35.51
N LYS A 375 36.34 -3.11 34.18
CA LYS A 375 35.09 -3.15 33.41
C LYS A 375 34.74 -4.57 33.01
N ARG A 376 33.49 -4.95 33.18
CA ARG A 376 32.92 -6.22 32.68
C ARG A 376 31.64 -5.99 31.91
N GLN A 377 31.37 -6.91 30.98
CA GLN A 377 30.16 -6.87 30.16
C GLN A 377 29.12 -7.86 30.66
N VAL A 378 27.86 -7.45 30.63
CA VAL A 378 26.71 -8.31 30.91
C VAL A 378 25.77 -8.26 29.72
N GLN A 379 25.52 -9.40 29.10
CA GLN A 379 24.61 -9.48 27.96
C GLN A 379 23.19 -9.17 28.38
N THR A 380 22.65 -8.06 27.89
CA THR A 380 21.27 -7.63 28.13
C THR A 380 20.34 -7.96 26.96
N SER A 381 20.88 -8.25 25.77
CA SER A 381 20.15 -8.88 24.67
C SER A 381 21.07 -9.79 23.86
N PRO A 382 20.68 -11.03 23.58
CA PRO A 382 21.41 -11.85 22.62
C PRO A 382 21.15 -11.40 21.17
N LEU A 383 22.01 -11.85 20.25
CA LEU A 383 21.69 -11.87 18.82
C LEU A 383 20.33 -12.55 18.62
N THR A 384 19.37 -11.82 18.06
CA THR A 384 17.98 -12.28 17.93
C THR A 384 17.50 -12.15 16.50
N ASN A 385 16.91 -13.22 15.97
CA ASN A 385 16.28 -13.29 14.66
C ASN A 385 14.75 -13.38 14.83
N TYR A 386 14.02 -12.43 14.28
CA TYR A 386 12.56 -12.34 14.29
C TYR A 386 12.04 -12.76 12.92
N ASN A 387 11.04 -13.63 12.89
CA ASN A 387 10.37 -14.10 11.67
C ASN A 387 8.86 -13.97 11.83
N VAL A 388 8.18 -13.53 10.77
CA VAL A 388 6.72 -13.55 10.69
C VAL A 388 6.33 -14.07 9.31
N LEU A 389 5.36 -14.96 9.24
CA LEU A 389 4.77 -15.47 8.02
C LEU A 389 3.25 -15.36 8.13
N THR A 390 2.61 -14.76 7.14
CA THR A 390 1.16 -14.76 6.96
C THR A 390 0.81 -15.32 5.58
N ILE A 391 -0.21 -16.17 5.56
CA ILE A 391 -0.91 -16.58 4.35
C ILE A 391 -2.38 -16.22 4.57
N ASP A 392 -2.96 -15.49 3.63
CA ASP A 392 -4.32 -14.94 3.74
C ASP A 392 -5.04 -15.14 2.41
N GLN A 393 -6.13 -15.90 2.39
CA GLN A 393 -6.86 -16.25 1.17
C GLN A 393 -8.22 -15.58 1.16
N ASN A 394 -8.47 -14.77 0.12
CA ASN A 394 -9.82 -14.29 -0.17
C ASN A 394 -10.65 -15.44 -0.76
N LEU A 395 -11.90 -15.52 -0.32
CA LEU A 395 -12.89 -16.52 -0.75
C LEU A 395 -14.15 -15.79 -1.24
N PRO A 396 -15.03 -16.47 -2.00
CA PRO A 396 -16.28 -15.87 -2.47
C PRO A 396 -17.14 -15.28 -1.33
N ASN A 397 -18.01 -14.33 -1.70
CA ASN A 397 -18.90 -13.63 -0.76
C ASN A 397 -18.15 -12.86 0.32
N ASN A 398 -17.02 -12.21 -0.02
CA ASN A 398 -16.20 -11.46 0.95
C ASN A 398 -15.73 -12.31 2.15
N SER A 399 -15.57 -13.62 1.93
CA SER A 399 -15.07 -14.55 2.94
C SER A 399 -13.55 -14.58 2.91
N ARG A 400 -12.90 -15.02 3.99
CA ARG A 400 -11.45 -15.21 4.05
C ARG A 400 -11.04 -16.28 5.06
N VAL A 401 -9.88 -16.87 4.80
CA VAL A 401 -9.15 -17.74 5.73
C VAL A 401 -7.71 -17.29 5.79
N SER A 402 -7.15 -17.17 6.99
CA SER A 402 -5.79 -16.69 7.19
C SER A 402 -5.05 -17.54 8.22
N ILE A 403 -3.76 -17.75 8.01
CA ILE A 403 -2.83 -18.34 8.97
C ILE A 403 -1.68 -17.35 9.16
N MET A 404 -1.30 -17.12 10.41
CA MET A 404 -0.16 -16.27 10.76
C MET A 404 0.72 -16.99 11.77
N ASN A 405 2.03 -16.95 11.54
CA ASN A 405 3.04 -17.48 12.44
C ASN A 405 4.07 -16.41 12.75
N THR A 406 4.42 -16.25 14.03
CA THR A 406 5.53 -15.41 14.48
C THR A 406 6.53 -16.28 15.23
N ASN A 407 7.80 -16.18 14.89
CA ASN A 407 8.87 -16.93 15.51
C ASN A 407 10.01 -15.98 15.89
N VAL A 408 10.63 -16.23 17.05
CA VAL A 408 11.83 -15.52 17.48
C VAL A 408 12.86 -16.52 17.99
N LEU A 409 14.05 -16.46 17.41
CA LEU A 409 15.21 -17.29 17.74
C LEU A 409 16.31 -16.42 18.34
N ARG A 410 16.85 -16.83 19.46
CA ARG A 410 17.84 -16.09 20.25
C ARG A 410 19.05 -16.96 20.49
N ARG A 411 20.23 -16.40 20.25
CA ARG A 411 21.47 -17.11 20.54
C ARG A 411 21.70 -17.17 22.06
N GLY A 412 21.98 -18.36 22.59
CA GLY A 412 22.38 -18.53 23.99
C GLY A 412 21.24 -19.04 24.88
N SER A 413 21.12 -18.51 26.10
CA SER A 413 20.22 -19.06 27.13
C SER A 413 18.87 -18.36 27.25
N THR A 414 18.68 -17.23 26.56
CA THR A 414 17.37 -16.56 26.52
C THR A 414 16.39 -17.40 25.72
N TYR A 415 15.14 -17.50 26.16
CA TYR A 415 14.15 -18.36 25.52
C TYR A 415 13.86 -17.99 24.07
N ASP A 416 13.57 -18.99 23.25
CA ASP A 416 12.96 -18.84 21.93
C ASP A 416 11.45 -18.83 22.05
N ALA A 417 10.73 -18.26 21.08
CA ALA A 417 9.27 -18.32 21.11
C ALA A 417 8.65 -18.50 19.73
N ASN A 418 7.50 -19.16 19.71
CA ASN A 418 6.70 -19.36 18.52
C ASN A 418 5.23 -19.13 18.85
N THR A 419 4.53 -18.39 17.99
CA THR A 419 3.08 -18.19 18.09
C THR A 419 2.46 -18.44 16.73
N ILE A 420 1.41 -19.24 16.68
CA ILE A 420 0.64 -19.51 15.46
C ILE A 420 -0.82 -19.18 15.69
N GLY A 421 -1.44 -18.56 14.69
CA GLY A 421 -2.86 -18.25 14.65
C GLY A 421 -3.49 -18.71 13.35
N ALA A 422 -4.73 -19.20 13.44
CA ALA A 422 -5.61 -19.47 12.33
C ALA A 422 -6.90 -18.66 12.50
N PHE A 423 -7.37 -18.03 11.43
CA PHE A 423 -8.49 -17.11 11.42
C PHE A 423 -9.41 -17.45 10.26
N ILE A 424 -10.71 -17.35 10.48
CA ILE A 424 -11.72 -17.61 9.47
C ILE A 424 -12.84 -16.60 9.59
N ASP A 425 -13.27 -16.07 8.45
CA ASP A 425 -14.45 -15.23 8.31
C ASP A 425 -15.22 -15.73 7.08
N LEU A 426 -16.41 -16.30 7.27
CA LEU A 426 -17.24 -16.84 6.17
C LEU A 426 -18.56 -16.10 6.14
N ASN A 427 -18.89 -15.49 5.01
CA ASN A 427 -20.24 -15.00 4.76
C ASN A 427 -20.99 -15.96 3.84
N ASN A 428 -22.30 -16.08 4.07
CA ASN A 428 -23.17 -16.81 3.15
C ASN A 428 -23.40 -16.03 1.85
N LYS A 429 -23.92 -16.69 0.81
CA LYS A 429 -24.15 -16.08 -0.52
C LYS A 429 -25.05 -14.84 -0.50
N SER A 430 -26.02 -14.81 0.42
CA SER A 430 -26.93 -13.66 0.56
C SER A 430 -26.35 -12.55 1.44
N GLN A 431 -25.13 -12.71 1.97
CA GLN A 431 -24.49 -11.83 2.95
C GLN A 431 -25.34 -11.53 4.21
N ALA A 432 -26.28 -12.41 4.54
CA ALA A 432 -27.19 -12.24 5.68
C ALA A 432 -26.61 -12.79 6.99
N TYR A 433 -25.59 -13.65 6.91
CA TYR A 433 -24.94 -14.26 8.07
C TYR A 433 -23.43 -14.32 7.88
N ARG A 434 -22.70 -14.05 8.96
CA ARG A 434 -21.24 -14.17 9.03
C ARG A 434 -20.82 -15.11 10.16
N PHE A 435 -19.97 -16.08 9.85
CA PHE A 435 -19.25 -16.89 10.83
C PHE A 435 -17.82 -16.39 10.96
N SER A 436 -17.39 -16.06 12.16
CA SER A 436 -16.02 -15.65 12.48
C SER A 436 -15.42 -16.58 13.51
N GLY A 437 -14.19 -17.04 13.28
CA GLY A 437 -13.47 -17.94 14.15
C GLY A 437 -11.99 -17.61 14.25
N SER A 438 -11.40 -17.84 15.43
CA SER A 438 -9.95 -17.75 15.61
C SER A 438 -9.44 -18.84 16.55
N PHE A 439 -8.23 -19.30 16.29
CA PHE A 439 -7.46 -20.16 17.17
C PHE A 439 -6.02 -19.66 17.19
N MET A 440 -5.42 -19.54 18.38
CA MET A 440 -4.05 -19.08 18.58
C MET A 440 -3.36 -19.97 19.61
N ARG A 441 -2.09 -20.30 19.38
CA ARG A 441 -1.22 -21.04 20.30
C ARG A 441 0.15 -20.37 20.36
N SER A 442 0.65 -20.16 21.56
CA SER A 442 1.97 -19.58 21.83
C SER A 442 2.80 -20.54 22.66
N GLU A 443 4.08 -20.63 22.36
CA GLU A 443 5.06 -21.43 23.09
C GLU A 443 6.35 -20.65 23.31
N GLN A 444 6.92 -20.80 24.50
CA GLN A 444 8.24 -20.32 24.88
C GLN A 444 9.14 -21.52 25.20
N TYR A 445 10.28 -21.60 24.54
CA TYR A 445 11.24 -22.69 24.67
C TYR A 445 12.41 -22.25 25.53
N PHE A 446 12.57 -22.85 26.70
CA PHE A 446 13.66 -22.54 27.62
C PHE A 446 14.70 -23.65 27.61
N SER A 447 15.98 -23.29 27.74
CA SER A 447 17.08 -24.27 27.77
C SER A 447 17.27 -24.96 29.13
N LYS A 448 16.81 -24.33 30.22
CA LYS A 448 17.10 -24.75 31.61
C LYS A 448 15.87 -24.98 32.49
N ILE A 449 14.68 -24.63 32.01
CA ILE A 449 13.41 -24.77 32.72
C ILE A 449 12.34 -25.30 31.77
N GLU A 450 11.20 -25.70 32.31
CA GLU A 450 10.09 -26.21 31.51
C GLU A 450 9.53 -25.15 30.56
N ASN A 451 9.09 -25.59 29.38
CA ASN A 451 8.52 -24.71 28.36
C ASN A 451 7.16 -24.17 28.83
N ASN A 452 6.87 -22.93 28.45
CA ASN A 452 5.58 -22.31 28.75
C ASN A 452 4.72 -22.29 27.50
N SER A 453 3.43 -22.62 27.62
CA SER A 453 2.49 -22.59 26.49
C SER A 453 1.17 -21.93 26.87
N GLY A 454 0.55 -21.28 25.90
CA GLY A 454 -0.77 -20.65 26.04
C GLY A 454 -1.58 -20.81 24.76
N HIS A 455 -2.90 -20.78 24.89
CA HIS A 455 -3.80 -20.83 23.74
C HIS A 455 -5.02 -19.93 23.95
N LYS A 456 -5.62 -19.48 22.85
CA LYS A 456 -6.85 -18.69 22.83
C LYS A 456 -7.67 -19.12 21.62
N TYR A 457 -8.99 -19.20 21.79
CA TYR A 457 -9.91 -19.44 20.68
C TYR A 457 -11.17 -18.61 20.83
N SER A 458 -11.81 -18.33 19.71
CA SER A 458 -13.11 -17.65 19.67
C SER A 458 -13.91 -18.14 18.47
N ALA A 459 -15.23 -18.18 18.61
CA ALA A 459 -16.15 -18.42 17.51
C ALA A 459 -17.39 -17.55 17.72
N GLN A 460 -17.89 -16.96 16.65
CA GLN A 460 -19.05 -16.09 16.64
C GLN A 460 -19.84 -16.29 15.34
N VAL A 461 -21.17 -16.20 15.45
CA VAL A 461 -22.06 -16.02 14.31
C VAL A 461 -22.76 -14.68 14.50
N ALA A 462 -22.78 -13.86 13.46
CA ALA A 462 -23.45 -12.55 13.41
C ALA A 462 -24.47 -12.51 12.28
#